data_AF-A0A7K0PN74-F1
#
_entry.id   AF-A0A7K0PN74-F1
#
_cell.length_a   1.000
_cell.length_b   1.000
_cell.length_c   1.000
_cell.angle_alpha   90.00
_cell.angle_beta   90.00
_cell.angle_gamma   90.00
#
_symmetry.space_group_name_H-M   'P 1'
#
loop_
_entity.id
_entity.type
_entity.pdbx_description
1 polymer ?
#
loop_
_entity_poly.entity_id
_entity_poly.type
_entity_poly.pdbx_seq_one_letter_code
_entity_poly.pdbx_strand_id
1 'polypeptide(L)'
;MTTPLERLELAAARDPLTSRLGVLARDADDVGMAVFHWYDTPQDLRRSILEDHAFPNDEDRREPEAWGRVRPDLEALLSAAPTLDTPTREGVNALTAPWFTLDWWGTFDELCTGDHETAREVRERYRASEDVEDDGSPIAEEEQEDFAASLAETWA
;
A
#
# COMPACT_ATOMS: atom_id res chain seq x y z
N MET A 1 -22.23 -5.76 8.04
CA MET A 1 -21.25 -6.25 7.04
C MET A 1 -20.34 -5.07 6.79
N THR A 2 -19.04 -5.21 6.97
CA THR A 2 -18.07 -4.14 6.72
C THR A 2 -17.98 -3.90 5.21
N THR A 3 -18.00 -2.64 4.78
CA THR A 3 -17.85 -2.21 3.38
C THR A 3 -16.37 -2.26 2.94
N PRO A 4 -16.06 -2.22 1.63
CA PRO A 4 -14.69 -2.04 1.14
C PRO A 4 -13.97 -0.84 1.75
N LEU A 5 -14.60 0.35 1.76
CA LEU A 5 -14.05 1.55 2.38
C LEU A 5 -13.67 1.33 3.85
N GLU A 6 -14.62 0.85 4.66
CA GLU A 6 -14.36 0.59 6.08
C GLU A 6 -13.21 -0.41 6.29
N ARG A 7 -13.03 -1.38 5.38
CA ARG A 7 -11.89 -2.31 5.44
C ARG A 7 -10.56 -1.63 5.08
N LEU A 8 -10.55 -0.72 4.12
CA LEU A 8 -9.36 0.06 3.76
C LEU A 8 -8.98 1.05 4.87
N GLU A 9 -9.96 1.72 5.47
CA GLU A 9 -9.76 2.59 6.64
C GLU A 9 -9.19 1.80 7.82
N LEU A 10 -9.74 0.61 8.11
CA LEU A 10 -9.19 -0.28 9.13
C LEU A 10 -7.78 -0.74 8.79
N ALA A 11 -7.47 -1.00 7.52
CA ALA A 11 -6.12 -1.38 7.09
C ALA A 11 -5.14 -0.22 7.17
N ALA A 12 -5.58 1.02 6.91
CA ALA A 12 -4.75 2.22 7.03
C ALA A 12 -4.46 2.57 8.50
N ALA A 13 -5.42 2.30 9.40
CA ALA A 13 -5.26 2.54 10.84
C ALA A 13 -4.49 1.43 11.59
N ARG A 14 -4.03 0.38 10.91
CA ARG A 14 -3.26 -0.70 11.54
C ARG A 14 -1.83 -0.28 11.82
N ASP A 15 -1.29 -0.79 12.93
CA ASP A 15 0.10 -0.59 13.32
C ASP A 15 1.02 -1.50 12.49
N PRO A 16 1.94 -0.93 11.67
CA PRO A 16 2.85 -1.69 10.83
C PRO A 16 3.85 -2.55 11.61
N LEU A 17 4.11 -2.27 12.89
CA LEU A 17 4.99 -3.09 13.73
C LEU A 17 4.40 -4.48 13.96
N THR A 18 3.06 -4.55 14.00
CA THR A 18 2.30 -5.79 14.22
C THR A 18 1.77 -6.38 12.91
N SER A 19 1.25 -5.54 12.01
CA SER A 19 0.75 -5.91 10.68
C SER A 19 1.80 -5.56 9.62
N ARG A 20 2.87 -6.35 9.54
CA ARG A 20 4.09 -5.96 8.82
C ARG A 20 3.96 -5.85 7.30
N LEU A 21 2.91 -6.39 6.67
CA LEU A 21 2.77 -6.35 5.22
C LEU A 21 1.98 -5.12 4.80
N GLY A 22 2.58 -4.25 3.98
CA GLY A 22 1.98 -3.01 3.56
C GLY A 22 1.84 -2.87 2.05
N VAL A 23 0.93 -2.00 1.63
CA VAL A 23 0.91 -1.40 0.29
C VAL A 23 0.79 0.11 0.44
N LEU A 24 1.42 0.85 -0.48
CA LEU A 24 1.17 2.27 -0.69
C LEU A 24 0.35 2.39 -1.97
N ALA A 25 -0.95 2.65 -1.81
CA ALA A 25 -1.92 2.67 -2.91
C ALA A 25 -2.34 4.10 -3.25
N ARG A 26 -2.55 4.37 -4.53
CA ARG A 26 -3.03 5.65 -5.05
C ARG A 26 -4.29 5.43 -5.87
N ASP A 27 -5.31 6.25 -5.63
CA ASP A 27 -6.52 6.28 -6.46
C ASP A 27 -6.17 6.83 -7.86
N ALA A 28 -6.75 6.24 -8.92
CA ALA A 28 -6.51 6.69 -10.28
C ALA A 28 -6.97 8.13 -10.56
N ASP A 29 -7.97 8.64 -9.83
CA ASP A 29 -8.47 10.01 -10.00
C ASP A 29 -7.82 11.03 -9.06
N ASP A 30 -7.16 10.57 -8.00
CA ASP A 30 -6.52 11.46 -7.04
C ASP A 30 -5.04 11.66 -7.39
N VAL A 31 -4.78 12.78 -8.07
CA VAL A 31 -3.42 13.20 -8.42
C VAL A 31 -2.76 13.81 -7.18
N GLY A 32 -2.38 12.97 -6.21
CA GLY A 32 -1.50 13.39 -5.13
C GLY A 32 -1.62 12.63 -3.82
N MET A 33 -2.73 11.92 -3.57
CA MET A 33 -2.90 11.19 -2.31
C MET A 33 -2.65 9.69 -2.50
N ALA A 34 -1.59 9.21 -1.86
CA ALA A 34 -1.34 7.79 -1.68
C ALA A 34 -1.51 7.44 -0.20
N VAL A 35 -2.04 6.26 0.08
CA VAL A 35 -2.36 5.81 1.43
C VAL A 35 -1.69 4.49 1.73
N PHE A 36 -1.08 4.39 2.90
CA PHE A 36 -0.56 3.13 3.41
C PHE A 36 -1.70 2.26 3.93
N HIS A 37 -1.71 0.99 3.55
CA HIS A 37 -2.61 -0.01 4.13
C HIS A 37 -1.82 -1.23 4.56
N TRP A 38 -2.06 -1.68 5.79
CA TRP A 38 -1.31 -2.75 6.45
C TRP A 38 -2.16 -4.01 6.66
N TYR A 39 -1.52 -5.17 6.57
CA TYR A 39 -2.17 -6.48 6.58
C TYR A 39 -1.36 -7.49 7.40
N ASP A 40 -2.08 -8.38 8.08
CA ASP A 40 -1.48 -9.42 8.92
C ASP A 40 -0.93 -10.57 8.08
N THR A 41 -1.54 -10.82 6.91
CA THR A 41 -1.22 -11.98 6.07
C THR A 41 -1.14 -11.62 4.58
N PRO A 42 -0.35 -12.36 3.78
CA PRO A 42 -0.36 -12.20 2.32
C PRO A 42 -1.75 -12.43 1.71
N GLN A 43 -2.56 -13.30 2.32
CA GLN A 43 -3.92 -13.57 1.88
C GLN A 43 -4.83 -12.35 2.08
N ASP A 44 -4.70 -11.63 3.19
CA ASP A 44 -5.45 -10.40 3.44
C ASP A 44 -5.07 -9.29 2.46
N LEU A 45 -3.77 -9.12 2.19
CA LEU A 45 -3.28 -8.19 1.18
C LEU A 45 -3.83 -8.52 -0.21
N ARG A 46 -3.75 -9.79 -0.64
CA ARG A 46 -4.27 -10.25 -1.94
C ARG A 46 -5.77 -10.02 -2.06
N ARG A 47 -6.55 -10.35 -1.01
CA ARG A 47 -7.98 -10.06 -0.97
C ARG A 47 -8.23 -8.57 -1.17
N SER A 48 -7.48 -7.73 -0.45
CA SER A 48 -7.67 -6.29 -0.52
C SER A 48 -7.41 -5.74 -1.93
N ILE A 49 -6.35 -6.17 -2.60
CA ILE A 49 -6.05 -5.78 -3.99
C ILE A 49 -7.19 -6.21 -4.96
N LEU A 50 -7.78 -7.39 -4.74
CA LEU A 50 -8.83 -7.94 -5.59
C LEU A 50 -10.22 -7.34 -5.35
N GLU A 51 -10.49 -6.88 -4.13
CA GLU A 51 -11.85 -6.58 -3.68
C GLU A 51 -12.02 -5.17 -3.13
N ASP A 52 -11.03 -4.64 -2.41
CA ASP A 52 -11.17 -3.41 -1.65
C ASP A 52 -10.68 -2.19 -2.44
N HIS A 53 -9.48 -2.26 -3.01
CA HIS A 53 -8.85 -1.13 -3.75
C HIS A 53 -9.55 -0.78 -5.06
N ALA A 54 -10.22 -1.74 -5.69
CA ALA A 54 -10.90 -1.51 -6.96
C ALA A 54 -12.13 -0.61 -6.83
N PHE A 55 -12.80 -0.68 -5.68
CA PHE A 55 -14.08 -0.02 -5.40
C PHE A 55 -14.15 0.41 -3.93
N PRO A 56 -13.35 1.41 -3.52
CA PRO A 56 -13.41 1.91 -2.15
C PRO A 56 -14.84 2.36 -1.83
N ASN A 57 -15.47 3.12 -2.72
CA ASN A 57 -16.87 3.52 -2.61
C ASN A 57 -17.77 2.69 -3.54
N ASP A 58 -18.93 2.24 -3.03
CA ASP A 58 -19.93 1.55 -3.85
C ASP A 58 -20.51 2.44 -4.96
N GLU A 59 -20.48 3.76 -4.78
CA GLU A 59 -20.89 4.75 -5.78
C GLU A 59 -19.84 4.92 -6.90
N ASP A 60 -18.57 4.67 -6.59
CA ASP A 60 -17.43 4.71 -7.52
C ASP A 60 -17.18 3.35 -8.18
N ARG A 61 -18.22 2.51 -8.31
CA ARG A 61 -18.17 1.31 -9.15
C ARG A 61 -18.03 1.71 -10.62
N ARG A 62 -16.83 2.16 -10.98
CA ARG A 62 -16.35 2.39 -12.33
C ARG A 62 -16.45 1.07 -13.05
N GLU A 63 -17.51 0.96 -13.84
CA GLU A 63 -17.75 -0.14 -14.77
C GLU A 63 -17.49 -1.52 -14.13
N PRO A 64 -18.41 -2.05 -13.30
CA PRO A 64 -18.25 -3.38 -12.70
C PRO A 64 -18.01 -4.48 -13.73
N GLU A 65 -18.48 -4.28 -14.97
CA GLU A 65 -18.18 -5.15 -16.11
C GLU A 65 -16.71 -5.08 -16.55
N ALA A 66 -16.09 -3.89 -16.57
CA ALA A 66 -14.69 -3.73 -16.93
C ALA A 66 -13.77 -4.36 -15.87
N TRP A 67 -14.06 -4.15 -14.58
CA TRP A 67 -13.34 -4.85 -13.51
C TRP A 67 -13.56 -6.36 -13.60
N GLY A 68 -14.79 -6.80 -13.86
CA GLY A 68 -15.12 -8.21 -14.04
C GLY A 68 -14.32 -8.88 -15.17
N ARG A 69 -13.89 -8.13 -16.19
CA ARG A 69 -13.00 -8.62 -17.26
C ARG A 69 -11.54 -8.74 -16.82
N VAL A 70 -11.07 -7.83 -15.97
CA VAL A 70 -9.67 -7.77 -15.51
C VAL A 70 -9.41 -8.68 -14.31
N ARG A 71 -10.39 -8.84 -13.42
CA ARG A 71 -10.28 -9.58 -12.16
C ARG A 71 -9.71 -11.00 -12.33
N PRO A 72 -10.11 -11.83 -13.31
CA PRO A 72 -9.55 -13.18 -13.48
C PRO A 72 -8.05 -13.17 -13.78
N ASP A 73 -7.58 -12.20 -14.59
CA ASP A 73 -6.16 -12.08 -14.94
C ASP A 73 -5.35 -11.58 -13.74
N LEU A 74 -5.90 -10.65 -12.97
CA LEU A 74 -5.30 -10.17 -11.72
C LEU A 74 -5.20 -11.28 -10.67
N GLU A 75 -6.26 -12.07 -10.51
CA GLU A 75 -6.27 -13.22 -9.59
C GLU A 75 -5.26 -14.29 -10.01
N ALA A 76 -5.15 -14.58 -11.31
CA ALA A 76 -4.16 -15.50 -11.85
C ALA A 76 -2.73 -14.99 -11.62
N LEU A 77 -2.47 -13.70 -11.84
CA LEU A 77 -1.18 -13.06 -11.57
C LEU A 77 -0.79 -13.19 -10.09
N LEU A 78 -1.68 -12.78 -9.18
CA LEU A 78 -1.42 -12.83 -7.73
C LEU A 78 -1.28 -14.27 -7.20
N SER A 79 -1.97 -15.23 -7.83
CA SER A 79 -1.86 -16.65 -7.47
C SER A 79 -0.55 -17.29 -7.96
N ALA A 80 -0.06 -16.89 -9.13
CA ALA A 80 1.19 -17.38 -9.69
C ALA A 80 2.43 -16.76 -9.04
N ALA A 81 2.29 -15.57 -8.44
CA ALA A 81 3.37 -14.86 -7.78
C ALA A 81 3.74 -15.51 -6.43
N PRO A 82 4.96 -16.05 -6.28
CA PRO A 82 5.44 -16.61 -5.01
C PRO A 82 5.79 -15.51 -3.99
N THR A 83 6.08 -14.30 -4.48
CA THR A 83 6.60 -13.17 -3.70
C THR A 83 5.98 -11.86 -4.19
N LEU A 84 6.01 -10.83 -3.33
CA LEU A 84 5.58 -9.47 -3.65
C LEU A 84 6.75 -8.68 -4.28
N ASP A 85 7.19 -9.09 -5.47
CA ASP A 85 8.32 -8.45 -6.15
C ASP A 85 7.90 -7.32 -7.09
N THR A 86 8.88 -6.56 -7.61
CA THR A 86 8.64 -5.44 -8.53
C THR A 86 7.93 -5.88 -9.82
N PRO A 87 8.34 -6.96 -10.53
CA PRO A 87 7.65 -7.40 -11.74
C PRO A 87 6.17 -7.74 -11.49
N THR A 88 5.85 -8.37 -10.36
CA THR A 88 4.46 -8.67 -10.02
C THR A 88 3.68 -7.38 -9.77
N ARG A 89 4.26 -6.39 -9.06
CA ARG A 89 3.63 -5.08 -8.81
C ARG A 89 3.33 -4.34 -10.10
N GLU A 90 4.30 -4.32 -11.02
CA GLU A 90 4.13 -3.71 -12.35
C GLU A 90 3.02 -4.40 -13.14
N GLY A 91 2.94 -5.73 -13.06
CA GLY A 91 1.83 -6.49 -13.64
C GLY A 91 0.47 -6.14 -13.03
N VAL A 92 0.40 -5.96 -11.70
CA VAL A 92 -0.81 -5.49 -11.01
C VAL A 92 -1.18 -4.11 -11.54
N ASN A 93 -0.25 -3.15 -11.52
CA ASN A 93 -0.51 -1.79 -12.00
C ASN A 93 -0.93 -1.73 -13.48
N ALA A 94 -0.36 -2.59 -14.33
CA ALA A 94 -0.76 -2.66 -15.74
C ALA A 94 -2.23 -3.08 -15.92
N LEU A 95 -2.75 -3.90 -15.01
CA LEU A 95 -4.14 -4.35 -15.00
C LEU A 95 -5.06 -3.36 -14.29
N THR A 96 -4.60 -2.74 -13.20
CA THR A 96 -5.44 -1.96 -12.29
C THR A 96 -5.35 -0.45 -12.46
N ALA A 97 -4.45 0.08 -13.30
CA ALA A 97 -4.23 1.53 -13.46
C ALA A 97 -5.49 2.41 -13.63
N PRO A 98 -6.58 1.96 -14.29
CA PRO A 98 -7.83 2.74 -14.35
C PRO A 98 -8.58 2.91 -13.02
N TRP A 99 -8.26 2.08 -12.02
CA TRP A 99 -8.88 2.07 -10.69
C TRP A 99 -7.91 2.52 -9.61
N PHE A 100 -6.70 1.95 -9.58
CA PHE A 100 -5.66 2.31 -8.62
C PHE A 100 -4.28 1.86 -9.11
N THR A 101 -3.25 2.46 -8.52
CA THR A 101 -1.85 2.03 -8.67
C THR A 101 -1.20 1.79 -7.32
N LEU A 102 -0.28 0.83 -7.28
CA LEU A 102 0.54 0.54 -6.11
C LEU A 102 1.93 1.16 -6.31
N ASP A 103 2.24 2.21 -5.55
CA ASP A 103 3.53 2.88 -5.54
C ASP A 103 4.58 2.05 -4.80
N TRP A 104 4.14 1.24 -3.84
CA TRP A 104 4.96 0.28 -3.12
C TRP A 104 4.11 -0.86 -2.55
N TRP A 105 4.76 -2.00 -2.32
CA TRP A 105 4.27 -3.06 -1.43
C TRP A 105 5.46 -3.78 -0.81
N GLY A 106 5.29 -4.38 0.36
CA GLY A 106 6.40 -5.03 1.04
C GLY A 106 6.19 -5.09 2.54
N THR A 107 7.29 -5.07 3.27
CA THR A 107 7.29 -5.14 4.73
C THR A 107 7.66 -3.80 5.39
N PHE A 108 7.22 -3.58 6.63
CA PHE A 108 7.68 -2.42 7.40
C PHE A 108 9.20 -2.39 7.56
N ASP A 109 9.83 -3.55 7.77
CA ASP A 109 11.30 -3.67 7.86
C ASP A 109 12.00 -3.19 6.56
N GLU A 110 11.39 -3.42 5.40
CA GLU A 110 11.87 -2.92 4.11
C GLU A 110 11.73 -1.39 3.99
N LEU A 111 10.72 -0.76 4.59
CA LEU A 111 10.67 0.72 4.66
C LEU A 111 11.77 1.26 5.59
N CYS A 112 11.98 0.62 6.74
CA CYS A 112 12.98 1.03 7.72
C CYS A 112 14.41 0.92 7.16
N THR A 113 14.72 -0.16 6.44
CA THR A 113 16.11 -0.51 6.08
C THR A 113 16.38 -0.62 4.58
N GLY A 114 15.34 -0.66 3.75
CA GLY A 114 15.45 -0.87 2.32
C GLY A 114 16.12 0.29 1.60
N ASP A 115 16.73 -0.02 0.46
CA ASP A 115 17.48 0.92 -0.36
C ASP A 115 16.77 1.28 -1.68
N HIS A 116 15.48 0.94 -1.78
CA HIS A 116 14.66 1.31 -2.93
C HIS A 116 14.10 2.74 -2.77
N GLU A 117 13.80 3.37 -3.89
CA GLU A 117 13.36 4.77 -3.99
C GLU A 117 12.23 5.10 -3.00
N THR A 118 11.15 4.32 -2.98
CA THR A 118 10.03 4.56 -2.06
C THR A 118 10.41 4.51 -0.58
N ALA A 119 11.31 3.61 -0.15
CA ALA A 119 11.73 3.56 1.25
C ALA A 119 12.50 4.82 1.61
N ARG A 120 13.39 5.28 0.73
CA ARG A 120 14.15 6.52 0.95
C ARG A 120 13.23 7.74 1.02
N GLU A 121 12.29 7.88 0.08
CA GLU A 121 11.33 8.99 0.07
C GLU A 121 10.46 9.01 1.34
N VAL A 122 10.01 7.85 1.80
CA VAL A 122 9.19 7.75 3.01
C VAL A 122 10.01 8.12 4.26
N ARG A 123 11.26 7.66 4.37
CA ARG A 123 12.16 8.03 5.48
C ARG A 123 12.52 9.51 5.46
N GLU A 124 12.82 10.06 4.28
CA GLU A 124 13.11 11.50 4.10
C GLU A 124 11.93 12.34 4.57
N ARG A 125 10.70 11.96 4.20
CA ARG A 125 9.49 12.69 4.58
C ARG A 125 9.24 12.66 6.09
N TYR A 126 9.46 11.52 6.74
CA TYR A 126 9.40 11.41 8.20
C TYR A 126 10.44 12.30 8.90
N ARG A 127 11.69 12.27 8.45
CA ARG A 127 12.75 13.09 9.07
C ARG A 127 12.54 14.58 8.84
N ALA A 128 12.02 14.95 7.68
CA ALA A 128 11.65 16.32 7.36
C ALA A 128 10.53 16.86 8.26
N SER A 129 9.59 16.02 8.72
CA SER A 129 8.55 16.46 9.68
C SER A 129 9.09 16.67 11.10
N GLU A 130 10.19 16.00 11.45
CA GLU A 130 10.85 16.11 12.75
C GLU A 130 11.88 17.25 12.84
N ASP A 131 11.99 18.09 11.80
CA ASP A 131 13.04 19.11 11.66
C ASP A 131 14.47 18.54 11.80
N VAL A 132 14.65 17.26 11.44
CA VAL A 132 15.95 16.56 11.44
C VAL A 132 16.49 16.47 10.00
N GLU A 133 17.79 16.70 9.83
CA GLU A 133 18.45 16.51 8.53
C GLU A 133 18.45 15.02 8.16
N ASP A 134 17.86 14.68 7.01
CA ASP A 134 17.91 13.32 6.49
C ASP A 134 19.30 13.00 5.93
N ASP A 135 20.00 12.06 6.57
CA ASP A 135 21.29 11.54 6.12
C ASP A 135 21.15 10.27 5.26
N GLY A 136 19.92 9.85 4.94
CA GLY A 136 19.58 8.66 4.16
C GLY A 136 19.78 7.34 4.92
N SER A 137 20.17 7.38 6.20
CA SER A 137 20.33 6.18 7.01
C SER A 137 19.01 5.44 7.25
N PRO A 138 19.07 4.13 7.58
CA PRO A 138 17.90 3.39 8.04
C PRO A 138 17.26 4.02 9.29
N ILE A 139 15.97 3.74 9.51
CA ILE A 139 15.26 4.06 10.75
C ILE A 139 15.81 3.18 11.89
N ALA A 140 16.33 3.80 12.94
CA ALA A 140 16.84 3.10 14.13
C ALA A 140 15.71 2.44 14.91
N GLU A 141 16.01 1.42 15.72
CA GLU A 141 15.00 0.68 16.49
C GLU A 141 14.19 1.59 17.42
N GLU A 142 14.86 2.55 18.07
CA GLU A 142 14.25 3.56 18.91
C GLU A 142 13.35 4.57 18.16
N GLU A 143 13.48 4.68 16.83
CA GLU A 143 12.68 5.57 15.99
C GLU A 143 11.46 4.85 15.37
N GLN A 144 11.40 3.50 15.44
CA GLN A 144 10.41 2.74 14.67
C GLN A 144 8.97 2.97 15.11
N GLU A 145 8.72 3.21 16.41
CA GLU A 145 7.37 3.51 16.91
C GLU A 145 6.86 4.85 16.37
N ASP A 146 7.70 5.89 16.43
CA ASP A 146 7.37 7.23 15.92
C ASP A 146 7.25 7.23 14.39
N PHE A 147 8.16 6.51 13.71
CA PHE A 147 8.09 6.32 12.26
C PHE A 147 6.79 5.62 11.86
N ALA A 148 6.41 4.53 12.53
CA ALA A 148 5.15 3.82 12.30
C ALA A 148 3.93 4.73 12.46
N ALA A 149 3.88 5.54 13.51
CA ALA A 149 2.80 6.50 13.74
C ALA A 149 2.72 7.54 12.61
N SER A 150 3.86 8.06 12.17
CA SER A 150 3.93 9.08 11.11
C SER A 150 3.35 8.60 9.77
N LEU A 151 3.40 7.29 9.47
CA LEU A 151 2.85 6.73 8.24
C LEU A 151 1.33 6.88 8.18
N ALA A 152 0.65 6.76 9.32
CA ALA A 152 -0.80 6.93 9.41
C ALA A 152 -1.22 8.41 9.45
N GLU A 153 -0.35 9.34 9.80
CA GLU A 153 -0.66 10.78 9.86
C GLU A 153 -0.33 11.51 8.55
N THR A 154 0.77 11.11 7.92
CA THR A 154 1.34 11.80 6.75
C THR A 154 0.72 11.34 5.43
N TRP A 155 0.20 10.11 5.41
CA TRP A 155 -0.33 9.43 4.22
C TRP A 155 -1.76 8.93 4.44
N ALA A 156 -2.57 9.60 5.27
CA ALA A 156 -4.00 9.33 5.43
C ALA A 156 -4.87 10.40 4.80
#